data_AF-A0A2E7EW89-F1
#
_entry.id   AF-A0A2E7EW89-F1
#
_cell.length_a   1.000
_cell.length_b   1.000
_cell.length_c   1.000
_cell.angle_alpha   90.00
_cell.angle_beta   90.00
_cell.angle_gamma   90.00
#
_symmetry.space_group_name_H-M   'P 1'
#
loop_
_entity.id
_entity.type
_entity.pdbx_description
1 polymer ?
#
loop_
_entity_poly.entity_id
_entity_poly.type
_entity_poly.pdbx_seq_one_letter_code
_entity_poly.pdbx_strand_id
1 'polypeptide(L)'
;MLEFDGEHGEDKATSGGLIMRKLLALTLSTGLLAGCELPFPQACKYDTSIVSGTVTEVAEWHIIVENDVETFQVDYYDLGREMTVGETVTFERGLITQGTCVPVYYTEVTPDAAGD
;
A
#
# COMPACT_ATOMS: atom_id res chain seq x y z
N MET A 1 -26.90 15.93 -1.79
CA MET A 1 -28.28 16.40 -1.98
C MET A 1 -28.52 16.42 -3.47
N LEU A 2 -29.42 15.56 -3.94
CA LEU A 2 -29.75 15.34 -5.34
C LEU A 2 -30.58 16.50 -5.86
N GLU A 3 -30.23 17.06 -7.01
CA GLU A 3 -31.14 17.88 -7.79
C GLU A 3 -31.27 17.24 -9.17
N PHE A 4 -32.37 16.51 -9.34
CA PHE A 4 -32.92 16.12 -10.63
C PHE A 4 -33.97 17.18 -11.00
N ASP A 5 -33.83 17.77 -12.17
CA ASP A 5 -34.91 18.42 -12.91
C ASP A 5 -34.50 18.27 -14.40
N GLY A 6 -35.26 17.64 -15.28
CA GLY A 6 -36.68 17.81 -15.46
C GLY A 6 -36.87 18.19 -16.93
N GLU A 7 -37.07 17.16 -17.76
CA GLU A 7 -37.43 17.22 -19.17
C GLU A 7 -38.70 18.05 -19.41
N HIS A 8 -38.68 19.03 -20.34
CA HIS A 8 -39.73 19.27 -21.36
C HIS A 8 -39.53 20.62 -22.08
N GLY A 9 -39.77 20.66 -23.40
CA GLY A 9 -40.10 21.92 -24.08
C GLY A 9 -39.73 22.01 -25.56
N GLU A 10 -40.46 21.28 -26.42
CA GLU A 10 -40.63 21.67 -27.83
C GLU A 10 -41.47 22.96 -27.91
N ASP A 11 -41.04 23.95 -28.72
CA ASP A 11 -41.81 24.51 -29.85
C ASP A 11 -41.26 25.85 -30.39
N LYS A 12 -41.27 25.92 -31.73
CA LYS A 12 -41.48 27.08 -32.64
C LYS A 12 -40.47 28.24 -32.78
N ALA A 13 -39.70 28.12 -33.86
CA ALA A 13 -39.74 28.92 -35.09
C ALA A 13 -39.72 30.48 -35.07
N THR A 14 -38.74 30.97 -35.83
CA THR A 14 -38.77 32.17 -36.70
C THR A 14 -38.46 33.54 -36.08
N SER A 15 -37.19 33.92 -36.17
CA SER A 15 -36.71 35.24 -36.61
C SER A 15 -35.19 35.11 -36.76
N GLY A 16 -34.61 35.10 -37.97
CA GLY A 16 -34.36 36.31 -38.74
C GLY A 16 -32.85 36.45 -38.90
N GLY A 17 -32.35 36.10 -40.10
CA GLY A 17 -31.05 36.51 -40.64
C GLY A 17 -29.79 36.04 -39.91
N LEU A 18 -29.07 35.07 -40.50
CA LEU A 18 -27.63 35.25 -40.72
C LEU A 18 -27.15 34.35 -41.87
N ILE A 19 -26.62 35.01 -42.89
CA ILE A 19 -25.92 34.40 -44.02
C ILE A 19 -24.53 34.02 -43.50
N MET A 20 -24.24 32.73 -43.31
CA MET A 20 -22.88 32.21 -43.50
C MET A 20 -22.92 30.68 -43.62
N ARG A 21 -23.00 30.21 -44.86
CA ARG A 21 -22.52 28.87 -45.21
C ARG A 21 -21.00 28.88 -45.01
N LYS A 22 -20.48 28.07 -44.08
CA LYS A 22 -19.36 27.15 -44.32
C LYS A 22 -19.01 26.38 -43.04
N LEU A 23 -19.50 25.14 -43.03
CA LEU A 23 -18.83 23.93 -42.55
C LEU A 23 -18.15 24.01 -41.17
N LEU A 24 -18.90 23.50 -40.19
CA LEU A 24 -18.38 22.73 -39.07
C LEU A 24 -17.20 21.86 -39.54
N ALA A 25 -15.99 22.23 -39.13
CA ALA A 25 -14.91 21.28 -38.94
C ALA A 25 -14.73 21.13 -37.43
N LEU A 26 -15.68 20.41 -36.79
CA LEU A 26 -15.43 19.81 -35.49
C LEU A 26 -14.32 18.78 -35.74
N THR A 27 -13.07 19.17 -35.54
CA THR A 27 -11.95 18.24 -35.49
C THR A 27 -12.27 17.28 -34.36
N LEU A 28 -12.63 16.05 -34.74
CA LEU A 28 -12.85 14.92 -33.84
C LEU A 28 -11.67 14.87 -32.87
N SER A 29 -11.93 15.24 -31.62
CA SER A 29 -11.06 14.96 -30.49
C SER A 29 -10.77 13.46 -30.54
N THR A 30 -9.59 13.12 -31.02
CA THR A 30 -9.12 11.75 -31.09
C THR A 30 -9.04 11.29 -29.64
N GLY A 31 -9.96 10.42 -29.25
CA GLY A 31 -10.08 9.91 -27.89
C GLY A 31 -8.72 9.43 -27.44
N LEU A 32 -8.12 10.17 -26.51
CA LEU A 32 -6.90 9.77 -25.86
C LEU A 32 -7.28 8.50 -25.09
N LEU A 33 -6.77 7.37 -25.58
CA LEU A 33 -6.72 6.11 -24.87
C LEU A 33 -5.86 6.31 -23.62
N ALA A 34 -6.37 7.02 -22.63
CA ALA A 34 -5.95 6.82 -21.25
C ALA A 34 -6.69 5.56 -20.81
N GLY A 35 -6.12 4.40 -21.15
CA GLY A 35 -6.40 3.18 -20.42
C GLY A 35 -6.15 3.53 -18.96
N CYS A 36 -7.22 3.71 -18.20
CA CYS A 36 -7.16 3.79 -16.77
C CYS A 36 -6.69 2.39 -16.36
N GLU A 37 -5.39 2.21 -16.17
CA GLU A 37 -4.88 1.07 -15.44
C GLU A 37 -5.64 1.09 -14.12
N LEU A 38 -6.60 0.16 -13.98
CA LEU A 38 -7.24 -0.07 -12.71
C LEU A 38 -6.11 -0.24 -11.71
N PRO A 39 -6.10 0.47 -10.57
CA PRO A 39 -5.11 0.24 -9.55
C PRO A 39 -5.38 -1.15 -9.00
N PHE A 40 -4.83 -2.17 -9.64
CA PHE A 40 -4.71 -3.48 -9.07
C PHE A 40 -3.99 -3.27 -7.74
N PRO A 41 -4.45 -3.91 -6.64
CA PRO A 41 -3.77 -3.80 -5.37
C PRO A 41 -2.32 -4.17 -5.61
N GLN A 42 -1.42 -3.19 -5.47
CA GLN A 42 0.00 -3.44 -5.71
C GLN A 42 0.46 -4.42 -4.64
N ALA A 43 1.16 -5.48 -5.06
CA ALA A 43 1.78 -6.40 -4.12
C ALA A 43 2.72 -5.60 -3.20
N CYS A 44 2.68 -5.93 -1.91
CA CYS A 44 3.52 -5.24 -0.94
C CYS A 44 4.98 -5.58 -1.20
N LYS A 45 5.84 -4.57 -1.13
CA LYS A 45 7.29 -4.72 -1.23
C LYS A 45 7.93 -4.32 0.08
N TYR A 46 8.97 -5.06 0.43
CA TYR A 46 9.72 -4.87 1.65
C TYR A 46 11.21 -4.77 1.34
N ASP A 47 11.90 -3.94 2.11
CA ASP A 47 13.35 -3.98 2.25
C ASP A 47 13.66 -4.90 3.42
N THR A 48 14.39 -5.99 3.16
CA THR A 48 14.70 -7.00 4.18
C THR A 48 16.14 -6.87 4.64
N SER A 49 16.34 -7.03 5.95
CA SER A 49 17.64 -6.94 6.60
C SER A 49 17.74 -7.94 7.73
N ILE A 50 18.95 -8.42 8.03
CA ILE A 50 19.19 -9.27 9.20
C ILE A 50 19.55 -8.38 10.39
N VAL A 51 18.83 -8.54 11.48
CA VAL A 51 19.09 -7.86 12.76
C VAL A 51 19.25 -8.87 13.86
N SER A 52 20.16 -8.61 14.79
CA SER A 52 20.36 -9.44 15.98
C SER A 52 20.44 -8.55 17.20
N GLY A 53 20.03 -9.09 18.35
CA GLY A 53 20.08 -8.40 19.63
C GLY A 53 19.71 -9.31 20.79
N THR A 54 19.77 -8.77 21.99
CA THR A 54 19.41 -9.46 23.23
C THR A 54 18.02 -9.05 23.68
N VAL A 55 17.20 -10.03 24.07
CA VAL A 55 15.88 -9.79 24.65
C VAL A 55 16.05 -9.15 26.03
N THR A 56 15.54 -7.94 26.24
CA THR A 56 15.64 -7.23 27.52
C THR A 56 14.33 -7.20 28.29
N GLU A 57 13.19 -7.35 27.60
CA GLU A 57 11.86 -7.44 28.21
C GLU A 57 10.97 -8.43 27.45
N VAL A 58 10.13 -9.16 28.19
CA VAL A 58 9.06 -10.01 27.65
C VAL A 58 7.74 -9.57 28.27
N ALA A 59 6.83 -9.08 27.44
CA ALA A 59 5.49 -8.63 27.82
C ALA A 59 4.43 -9.58 27.25
N GLU A 60 3.15 -9.32 27.58
CA GLU A 60 2.03 -10.19 27.18
C GLU A 60 1.90 -10.36 25.65
N TRP A 61 2.24 -9.33 24.88
CA TRP A 61 2.00 -9.30 23.42
C TRP A 61 3.23 -8.99 22.58
N HIS A 62 4.38 -8.74 23.21
CA HIS A 62 5.61 -8.37 22.51
C HIS A 62 6.83 -8.63 23.37
N ILE A 63 8.00 -8.54 22.74
CA ILE A 63 9.30 -8.50 23.39
C ILE A 63 10.03 -7.21 23.03
N ILE A 64 10.96 -6.80 23.88
CA ILE A 64 11.92 -5.72 23.58
C ILE A 64 13.29 -6.37 23.36
N VAL A 65 13.92 -6.00 22.24
CA VAL A 65 15.24 -6.49 21.83
C VAL A 65 16.17 -5.32 21.63
N GLU A 66 17.38 -5.43 22.16
CA GLU A 66 18.38 -4.36 22.12
C GLU A 66 19.70 -4.85 21.53
N ASN A 67 20.33 -4.00 20.72
CA ASN A 67 21.71 -4.17 20.25
C ASN A 67 22.48 -2.84 20.35
N ASP A 68 23.72 -2.81 19.89
CA ASP A 68 24.58 -1.61 19.96
C ASP A 68 24.08 -0.41 19.13
N VAL A 69 23.10 -0.63 18.25
CA VAL A 69 22.61 0.37 17.28
C VAL A 69 21.22 0.86 17.64
N GLU A 70 20.32 -0.05 18.03
CA GLU A 70 18.91 0.23 18.21
C GLU A 70 18.24 -0.70 19.23
N THR A 71 17.13 -0.20 19.79
CA THR A 71 16.14 -0.95 20.57
C THR A 71 14.89 -1.10 19.72
N PHE A 72 14.39 -2.32 19.55
CA PHE A 72 13.21 -2.60 18.73
C PHE A 72 12.25 -3.56 19.42
N GLN A 73 10.96 -3.35 19.14
CA GLN A 73 9.87 -4.20 19.63
C GLN A 73 9.54 -5.25 18.56
N VAL A 74 9.35 -6.49 19.00
CA VAL A 74 8.86 -7.60 18.15
C VAL A 74 7.56 -8.11 18.73
N ASP A 75 6.49 -8.10 17.93
CA ASP A 75 5.18 -8.59 18.35
C ASP A 75 5.18 -10.12 18.44
N TYR A 76 4.42 -10.65 19.40
CA TYR A 76 4.35 -12.10 19.62
C TYR A 76 3.79 -12.87 18.41
N TYR A 77 3.03 -12.20 17.54
CA TYR A 77 2.52 -12.77 16.29
C TYR A 77 3.62 -13.10 15.27
N ASP A 78 4.78 -12.45 15.38
CA ASP A 78 5.94 -12.68 14.53
C ASP A 78 6.89 -13.74 15.12
N LEU A 79 6.62 -14.21 16.34
CA LEU A 79 7.46 -15.18 17.04
C LEU A 79 6.95 -16.61 16.79
N GLY A 80 7.88 -17.53 16.56
CA GLY A 80 7.60 -18.96 16.45
C GLY A 80 7.55 -19.68 17.80
N ARG A 81 7.94 -19.00 18.89
CA ARG A 81 8.06 -19.55 20.25
C ARG A 81 8.08 -18.46 21.32
N GLU A 82 7.99 -18.91 22.58
CA GLU A 82 8.24 -18.07 23.74
C GLU A 82 9.72 -17.65 23.83
N MET A 83 9.96 -16.42 24.26
CA MET A 83 11.29 -15.83 24.44
C MET A 83 11.64 -15.69 25.92
N THR A 84 12.94 -15.67 26.20
CA THR A 84 13.46 -15.46 27.56
C THR A 84 14.33 -14.21 27.60
N VAL A 85 14.18 -13.41 28.67
CA VAL A 85 15.09 -12.27 28.92
C VAL A 85 16.54 -12.74 29.01
N GLY A 86 17.44 -12.04 28.34
CA GLY A 86 18.87 -12.35 28.24
C GLY A 86 19.23 -13.26 27.07
N GLU A 87 18.24 -13.79 26.34
CA GLU A 87 18.48 -14.58 25.14
C GLU A 87 18.94 -13.69 23.97
N THR A 88 19.88 -14.17 23.15
CA THR A 88 20.27 -13.51 21.90
C THR A 88 19.53 -14.14 20.74
N VAL A 89 18.88 -13.31 19.95
CA VAL A 89 18.02 -13.72 18.83
C VAL A 89 18.43 -13.01 17.55
N THR A 90 18.12 -13.62 16.41
CA THR A 90 18.36 -13.06 15.09
C THR A 90 17.07 -13.11 14.30
N PHE A 91 16.71 -11.99 13.67
CA PHE A 91 15.51 -11.85 12.85
C PHE A 91 15.88 -11.40 11.45
N GLU A 92 15.15 -11.89 10.46
CA GLU A 92 14.94 -11.16 9.23
C GLU A 92 13.85 -10.12 9.51
N ARG A 93 14.20 -8.84 9.36
CA ARG A 93 13.30 -7.70 9.49
C ARG A 93 12.91 -7.20 8.10
N GLY A 94 11.61 -7.17 7.82
CA GLY A 94 11.07 -6.55 6.61
C GLY A 94 10.45 -5.19 6.90
N LEU A 95 10.90 -4.15 6.20
CA LEU A 95 10.35 -2.78 6.27
C LEU A 95 9.59 -2.47 4.97
N ILE A 96 8.31 -2.10 5.05
CA ILE A 96 7.51 -1.85 3.86
C ILE A 96 8.05 -0.66 3.06
N THR A 97 8.22 -0.83 1.75
CA THR A 97 8.64 0.23 0.81
C THR A 97 7.56 0.58 -0.21
N GLN A 98 6.60 -0.31 -0.44
CA GLN A 98 5.45 -0.09 -1.33
C GLN A 98 4.23 -0.88 -0.85
N GLY A 99 3.05 -0.26 -0.90
CA GLY A 99 1.77 -0.86 -0.49
C GLY A 99 1.30 -0.38 0.88
N THR A 100 0.27 -1.05 1.42
CA THR A 100 -0.36 -0.73 2.71
C THR A 100 -0.49 -1.97 3.62
N CYS A 101 0.43 -2.93 3.46
CA CYS A 101 0.51 -4.11 4.33
C CYS A 101 1.10 -3.75 5.70
N VAL A 102 1.42 -4.78 6.48
CA VAL A 102 2.14 -4.67 7.76
C VAL A 102 3.39 -3.80 7.55
N PRO A 103 3.61 -2.74 8.34
CA PRO A 103 4.70 -1.80 8.10
C PRO A 103 6.07 -2.39 8.41
N VAL A 104 6.15 -3.22 9.46
CA VAL A 104 7.34 -3.92 9.89
C VAL A 104 6.92 -5.32 10.31
N TYR A 105 7.63 -6.35 9.83
CA TYR A 105 7.47 -7.71 10.35
C TYR A 105 8.84 -8.28 10.69
N TYR A 106 8.85 -9.25 11.58
CA TYR A 106 10.02 -10.03 11.94
C TYR A 106 9.81 -11.49 11.64
N THR A 107 10.89 -12.19 11.31
CA THR A 107 10.89 -13.65 11.18
C THR A 107 12.15 -14.18 11.83
N GLU A 108 12.00 -15.05 12.82
CA GLU A 108 13.14 -15.68 13.49
C GLU A 108 13.99 -16.46 12.47
N VAL A 109 15.27 -16.16 12.42
CA VAL A 109 16.23 -16.94 11.66
C VAL A 109 16.74 -18.04 12.59
N THR A 110 16.15 -19.23 12.49
CA THR A 110 16.76 -20.40 13.12
C THR A 110 18.08 -20.66 12.40
N PRO A 111 19.22 -20.70 13.10
CA PRO A 111 20.41 -21.28 12.51
C PRO A 111 19.99 -22.70 12.13
N ASP A 112 20.00 -22.98 10.83
CA ASP A 112 19.72 -24.29 10.29
C ASP A 112 20.45 -25.31 11.16
N ALA A 113 19.73 -26.36 11.56
CA ALA A 113 20.31 -27.53 12.21
C ALA A 113 21.32 -28.14 11.23
N ALA A 114 22.50 -27.53 11.16
CA ALA A 114 23.63 -27.95 10.36
C ALA A 114 24.17 -29.23 11.01
N GLY A 115 23.50 -30.33 10.74
CA GLY A 115 23.81 -31.64 11.30
C GLY A 115 22.67 -32.63 11.13
N ASP A 116 22.53 -33.16 9.91
CA ASP A 116 22.38 -34.61 9.71
C ASP A 116 23.29 -35.04 8.54
#